data_AF-A0A1E5BD05-F1
#
_entry.id   AF-A0A1E5BD05-F1
#
_cell.length_a   1.000
_cell.length_b   1.000
_cell.length_c   1.000
_cell.angle_alpha   90.00
_cell.angle_beta   90.00
_cell.angle_gamma   90.00
#
_symmetry.space_group_name_H-M   'P 1'
#
loop_
_entity.id
_entity.type
_entity.pdbx_description
1 polymer ?
#
loop_
_entity_poly.entity_id
_entity_poly.type
_entity_poly.pdbx_seq_one_letter_code
_entity_poly.pdbx_strand_id
1 'polypeptide(L)'
;MMKNQLLMSLGLFLALNVVSLSAVANEFNMTETMKKMGFEFREADQAESVEVMQVAVTNLSELVEQAINADHPQEKSELYNEGFNKLTVAIDTVETYLAKGDLDQAKKELREVDDLRVEYHRKRNPSIWSKIFG
;
A
#
# COMPACT_ATOMS: atom_id res chain seq x y z
N MET A 1 -7.49 -70.26 -12.38
CA MET A 1 -6.51 -69.98 -13.46
C MET A 1 -7.29 -69.41 -14.63
N MET A 2 -7.26 -68.09 -14.85
CA MET A 2 -7.87 -67.43 -16.02
C MET A 2 -6.85 -66.47 -16.61
N LYS A 3 -6.47 -66.74 -17.87
CA LYS A 3 -5.77 -65.83 -18.79
C LYS A 3 -6.82 -65.11 -19.62
N ASN A 4 -6.57 -63.83 -19.94
CA ASN A 4 -6.79 -63.14 -21.23
C ASN A 4 -6.73 -61.62 -20.96
N GLN A 5 -5.59 -60.96 -21.22
CA GLN A 5 -5.17 -60.38 -22.50
C GLN A 5 -5.94 -59.09 -22.89
N LEU A 6 -5.23 -57.97 -22.70
CA LEU A 6 -5.06 -56.81 -23.59
C LEU A 6 -6.30 -56.06 -24.09
N LEU A 7 -6.47 -54.82 -23.60
CA LEU A 7 -7.01 -53.72 -24.40
C LEU A 7 -6.21 -52.44 -24.12
N MET A 8 -5.41 -52.09 -25.13
CA MET A 8 -4.68 -50.85 -25.31
C MET A 8 -5.71 -49.79 -25.74
N SER A 9 -6.01 -48.79 -24.91
CA SER A 9 -6.80 -47.62 -25.34
C SER A 9 -5.95 -46.36 -25.25
N LEU A 10 -5.60 -45.89 -26.44
CA LEU A 10 -5.01 -44.62 -26.81
C LEU A 10 -5.68 -43.45 -26.07
N GLY A 11 -5.01 -42.91 -25.06
CA GLY A 11 -5.41 -41.67 -24.38
C GLY A 11 -4.94 -40.46 -25.18
N LEU A 12 -5.90 -39.74 -25.77
CA LEU A 12 -5.72 -38.45 -26.42
C LEU A 12 -5.11 -37.43 -25.43
N PHE A 13 -3.84 -37.06 -25.62
CA PHE A 13 -3.21 -35.97 -24.88
C PHE A 13 -3.78 -34.62 -25.36
N LEU A 14 -4.71 -34.07 -24.58
CA LEU A 14 -5.20 -32.71 -24.75
C LEU A 14 -4.14 -31.75 -24.18
N ALA A 15 -3.32 -31.17 -25.05
CA ALA A 15 -2.37 -30.12 -24.68
C ALA A 15 -3.13 -28.82 -24.37
N LEU A 16 -3.43 -28.60 -23.09
CA LEU A 16 -3.84 -27.30 -22.56
C LEU A 16 -2.66 -26.34 -22.69
N ASN A 17 -2.65 -25.54 -23.74
CA ASN A 17 -1.75 -24.39 -23.85
C ASN A 17 -2.20 -23.34 -22.84
N VAL A 18 -1.58 -23.36 -21.66
CA VAL A 18 -1.66 -22.24 -20.72
C VAL A 18 -0.92 -21.09 -21.38
N VAL A 19 -1.66 -20.17 -22.00
CA VAL A 19 -1.12 -18.87 -22.39
C VAL A 19 -0.89 -18.12 -21.07
N SER A 20 0.33 -18.20 -20.55
CA SER A 20 0.78 -17.30 -19.50
C SER A 20 0.77 -15.89 -20.08
N LEU A 21 -0.27 -15.11 -19.78
CA LEU A 21 -0.17 -13.65 -19.89
C LEU A 21 0.92 -13.24 -18.90
N SER A 22 2.14 -13.01 -19.42
CA SER A 22 3.18 -12.34 -18.66
C SER A 22 2.64 -10.96 -18.32
N ALA A 23 2.10 -10.79 -17.12
CA ALA A 23 1.78 -9.48 -16.59
C ALA A 23 3.09 -8.68 -16.65
N VAL A 24 3.12 -7.64 -17.47
CA VAL A 24 4.20 -6.66 -17.45
C VAL A 24 4.11 -6.01 -16.09
N ALA A 25 4.95 -6.47 -15.16
CA ALA A 25 5.09 -5.84 -13.85
C ALA A 25 5.62 -4.43 -14.11
N ASN A 26 4.74 -3.43 -13.95
CA ASN A 26 5.17 -2.04 -13.95
C ASN A 26 6.09 -1.88 -12.73
N GLU A 27 7.36 -1.56 -12.96
CA GLU A 27 8.33 -1.39 -11.88
C GLU A 27 7.80 -0.38 -10.87
N PHE A 28 7.76 -0.76 -9.59
CA PHE A 28 7.21 0.09 -8.54
C PHE A 28 8.06 1.37 -8.42
N ASN A 29 7.42 2.53 -8.55
CA ASN A 29 8.09 3.82 -8.41
C ASN A 29 7.71 4.47 -7.08
N MET A 30 8.60 4.32 -6.09
CA MET A 30 8.42 4.88 -4.75
C MET A 30 8.15 6.39 -4.76
N THR A 31 8.81 7.15 -5.64
CA THR A 31 8.64 8.60 -5.68
C THR A 31 7.25 8.98 -6.18
N GLU A 32 6.76 8.31 -7.21
CA GLU A 32 5.39 8.49 -7.73
C GLU A 32 4.35 8.08 -6.68
N THR A 33 4.55 6.94 -6.01
CA THR A 33 3.66 6.49 -4.93
C THR A 33 3.58 7.51 -3.79
N MET A 34 4.72 8.05 -3.34
CA MET A 34 4.76 9.08 -2.28
C MET A 34 4.07 10.38 -2.71
N LYS A 35 4.15 10.78 -3.98
CA LYS A 35 3.40 11.94 -4.49
C LYS A 35 1.89 11.69 -4.44
N LYS A 36 1.45 10.49 -4.83
CA LYS A 36 0.03 10.09 -4.75
C LYS A 36 -0.45 10.06 -3.31
N MET A 37 0.34 9.53 -2.37
CA MET A 37 0.01 9.60 -0.94
C MET A 37 -0.18 11.04 -0.46
N GLY A 38 0.72 11.94 -0.85
CA GLY A 38 0.60 13.36 -0.52
C GLY A 38 -0.58 14.07 -1.20
N PHE A 39 -1.10 13.52 -2.31
CA PHE A 39 -2.34 13.98 -2.93
C PHE A 39 -3.56 13.51 -2.12
N GLU A 40 -3.69 12.20 -1.87
CA GLU A 40 -4.81 11.64 -1.10
C GLU A 40 -4.87 12.21 0.32
N PHE A 41 -3.72 12.43 0.98
CA PHE A 41 -3.68 13.11 2.27
C PHE A 41 -4.31 14.52 2.22
N ARG A 42 -4.04 15.29 1.17
CA ARG A 42 -4.62 16.65 1.01
C ARG A 42 -6.11 16.60 0.73
N GLU A 43 -6.56 15.63 -0.08
CA GLU A 43 -7.99 15.41 -0.29
C GLU A 43 -8.69 15.06 1.03
N ALA A 44 -8.09 14.21 1.87
CA ALA A 44 -8.61 13.88 3.19
C ALA A 44 -8.67 15.10 4.13
N ASP A 45 -7.62 15.93 4.16
CA ASP A 45 -7.56 17.15 4.98
C ASP A 45 -8.63 18.19 4.56
N GLN A 46 -8.84 18.33 3.24
CA GLN A 46 -9.79 19.27 2.65
C GLN A 46 -11.24 18.75 2.62
N ALA A 47 -11.47 17.47 2.89
CA ALA A 47 -12.78 16.85 2.81
C ALA A 47 -13.83 17.56 3.69
N GLU A 48 -15.00 17.84 3.13
CA GLU A 48 -16.11 18.48 3.86
C GLU A 48 -17.16 17.48 4.35
N SER A 49 -16.98 16.18 4.08
CA SER A 49 -17.86 15.11 4.53
C SER A 49 -17.09 13.84 4.87
N VAL A 50 -17.72 12.97 5.66
CA VAL A 50 -17.18 11.65 6.03
C VAL A 50 -16.93 10.81 4.77
N GLU A 51 -17.85 10.84 3.82
CA GLU A 51 -17.78 10.03 2.59
C GLU A 51 -16.59 10.46 1.72
N VAL A 52 -16.38 11.77 1.56
CA VAL A 52 -15.24 12.30 0.79
C VAL A 52 -13.93 11.94 1.48
N MET A 53 -13.86 12.12 2.81
CA MET A 53 -12.65 11.79 3.56
C MET A 53 -12.36 10.29 3.53
N GLN A 54 -13.39 9.44 3.61
CA GLN A 54 -13.27 7.99 3.57
C GLN A 54 -12.66 7.52 2.25
N VAL A 55 -13.09 8.07 1.10
CA VAL A 55 -12.50 7.73 -0.20
C VAL A 55 -11.01 8.05 -0.21
N ALA A 56 -10.63 9.26 0.21
CA ALA A 56 -9.23 9.69 0.22
C ALA A 56 -8.37 8.86 1.19
N VAL A 57 -8.86 8.57 2.39
CA VAL A 57 -8.13 7.77 3.39
C VAL A 57 -7.98 6.32 2.94
N THR A 58 -8.98 5.73 2.29
CA THR A 58 -8.87 4.39 1.71
C THR A 58 -7.84 4.34 0.59
N ASN A 59 -7.84 5.30 -0.34
CA ASN A 59 -6.81 5.39 -1.38
C ASN A 59 -5.41 5.56 -0.77
N LEU A 60 -5.29 6.38 0.28
CA LEU A 60 -4.04 6.55 1.02
C LEU A 60 -3.56 5.23 1.63
N SER A 61 -4.46 4.47 2.26
CA SER A 61 -4.19 3.15 2.84
C SER A 61 -3.66 2.17 1.79
N GLU A 62 -4.33 2.06 0.64
CA GLU A 62 -3.91 1.20 -0.47
C GLU A 62 -2.52 1.56 -1.01
N LEU A 63 -2.20 2.86 -1.11
CA LEU A 63 -0.88 3.31 -1.51
C LEU A 63 0.19 2.95 -0.47
N VAL A 64 -0.15 3.01 0.82
CA VAL A 64 0.74 2.60 1.92
C VAL A 64 1.02 1.11 1.83
N GLU A 65 0.01 0.27 1.60
CA GLU A 65 0.20 -1.16 1.38
C GLU A 65 1.09 -1.46 0.16
N GLN A 66 0.88 -0.74 -0.96
CA GLN A 66 1.74 -0.87 -2.13
C GLN A 66 3.20 -0.51 -1.80
N ALA A 67 3.41 0.55 -1.01
CA ALA A 67 4.74 0.97 -0.60
C ALA A 67 5.40 -0.01 0.36
N ILE A 68 4.65 -0.62 1.30
CA ILE A 68 5.16 -1.66 2.20
C ILE A 68 5.68 -2.85 1.41
N ASN A 69 4.93 -3.31 0.41
CA ASN A 69 5.24 -4.50 -0.38
C ASN A 69 6.29 -4.28 -1.48
N ALA A 70 6.79 -3.05 -1.65
CA ALA A 70 7.85 -2.74 -2.59
C ALA A 70 9.24 -3.17 -2.08
N ASP A 71 10.20 -3.34 -2.99
CA ASP A 71 11.58 -3.55 -2.60
C ASP A 71 12.19 -2.28 -1.98
N HIS A 72 12.75 -2.43 -0.78
CA HIS A 72 13.42 -1.34 -0.05
C HIS A 72 14.92 -1.61 0.10
N PRO A 73 15.76 -0.56 0.19
CA PRO A 73 17.16 -0.73 0.56
C PRO A 73 17.30 -1.44 1.91
N GLN A 74 18.01 -2.58 1.93
CA GLN A 74 18.13 -3.43 3.11
C GLN A 74 18.71 -2.68 4.32
N GLU A 75 19.66 -1.77 4.09
CA GLU A 75 20.30 -0.92 5.11
C GLU A 75 19.31 -0.05 5.91
N LYS A 76 18.12 0.23 5.35
CA LYS A 76 17.09 1.06 5.98
C LYS A 76 15.81 0.29 6.28
N SER A 77 15.80 -1.03 6.11
CA SER A 77 14.58 -1.85 6.23
C SER A 77 13.90 -1.67 7.59
N GLU A 78 14.64 -1.63 8.70
CA GLU A 78 14.08 -1.39 10.03
C GLU A 78 13.38 -0.03 10.13
N LEU A 79 13.98 1.03 9.59
CA LEU A 79 13.41 2.37 9.58
C LEU A 79 12.13 2.44 8.73
N TYR A 80 12.12 1.80 7.57
CA TYR A 80 10.93 1.72 6.72
C TYR A 80 9.82 0.93 7.40
N ASN A 81 10.12 -0.23 7.97
CA ASN A 81 9.14 -1.07 8.66
C ASN A 81 8.53 -0.33 9.87
N GLU A 82 9.35 0.32 10.69
CA GLU A 82 8.86 1.11 11.82
C GLU A 82 7.93 2.24 11.36
N GLY A 83 8.35 3.00 10.34
CA GLY A 83 7.58 4.12 9.81
C GLY A 83 6.24 3.69 9.21
N PHE A 84 6.25 2.65 8.38
CA PHE A 84 5.03 2.15 7.76
C PHE A 84 4.07 1.53 8.79
N ASN A 85 4.57 0.77 9.77
CA ASN A 85 3.71 0.22 10.82
C ASN A 85 2.98 1.32 11.61
N LYS A 86 3.68 2.41 11.98
CA LYS A 86 3.05 3.54 12.66
C LYS A 86 2.07 4.28 11.75
N LEU A 87 2.43 4.46 10.48
CA LEU A 87 1.58 5.12 9.49
C LEU A 87 0.26 4.35 9.28
N THR A 88 0.32 3.01 9.17
CA THR A 88 -0.86 2.15 9.09
C THR A 88 -1.75 2.32 10.32
N VAL A 89 -1.20 2.26 11.53
CA VAL A 89 -1.98 2.44 12.77
C VAL A 89 -2.65 3.82 12.84
N ALA A 90 -1.96 4.88 12.40
CA ALA A 90 -2.53 6.22 12.34
C ALA A 90 -3.70 6.31 11.34
N ILE A 91 -3.55 5.70 10.15
CA ILE A 91 -4.61 5.61 9.14
C ILE A 91 -5.81 4.81 9.67
N ASP A 92 -5.59 3.65 10.28
CA ASP A 92 -6.66 2.82 10.87
C ASP A 92 -7.45 3.58 11.94
N THR A 93 -6.77 4.44 12.70
CA THR A 93 -7.39 5.30 13.70
C THR A 93 -8.32 6.32 13.04
N VAL A 94 -7.88 6.94 11.95
CA VAL A 94 -8.72 7.86 11.15
C VAL A 94 -9.94 7.13 10.60
N GLU A 95 -9.75 5.96 9.99
CA GLU A 95 -10.85 5.13 9.47
C GLU A 95 -11.85 4.73 10.57
N THR A 96 -11.37 4.44 11.77
CA THR A 96 -12.22 4.13 12.93
C THR A 96 -13.16 5.29 13.30
N TYR A 97 -12.71 6.54 13.18
CA TYR A 97 -13.56 7.71 13.43
C TYR A 97 -14.52 7.99 12.27
N LEU A 98 -14.06 7.81 11.02
CA LEU A 98 -14.92 7.91 9.85
C LEU A 98 -16.05 6.87 9.86
N ALA A 99 -15.77 5.64 10.27
CA ALA A 99 -16.78 4.59 10.44
C ALA A 99 -17.84 4.93 11.50
N LYS A 100 -17.53 5.83 12.45
CA LYS A 100 -18.47 6.36 13.45
C LYS A 100 -19.20 7.61 12.98
N GLY A 101 -18.88 8.12 11.79
CA GLY A 101 -19.40 9.39 11.27
C GLY A 101 -18.78 10.63 11.91
N ASP A 102 -17.64 10.50 12.60
CA ASP A 102 -16.99 11.58 13.35
C ASP A 102 -15.89 12.24 12.51
N LEU A 103 -16.32 13.14 11.61
CA LEU A 103 -15.40 13.86 10.71
C LEU A 103 -14.40 14.73 11.46
N ASP A 104 -14.85 15.44 12.50
CA ASP A 104 -14.00 16.37 13.26
C ASP A 104 -12.85 15.62 13.95
N GLN A 105 -13.17 14.49 14.59
CA GLN A 105 -12.15 13.68 15.24
C GLN A 105 -11.27 12.97 14.21
N ALA A 106 -11.82 12.50 13.08
CA ALA A 106 -11.02 11.94 11.99
C ALA A 106 -9.99 12.95 11.45
N LYS A 107 -10.37 14.22 11.25
CA LYS A 107 -9.45 15.30 10.84
C LYS A 107 -8.40 15.61 11.90
N LYS A 108 -8.77 15.53 13.17
CA LYS A 108 -7.81 15.72 14.27
C LYS A 108 -6.75 14.62 14.27
N GLU A 109 -7.16 13.37 14.13
CA GLU A 109 -6.24 12.22 14.09
C GLU A 109 -5.42 12.17 12.79
N LEU A 110 -5.94 12.70 11.68
CA LEU A 110 -5.20 12.79 10.41
C LEU A 110 -3.87 13.58 10.57
N ARG A 111 -3.76 14.45 11.57
CA ARG A 111 -2.51 15.18 11.86
C ARG A 111 -1.34 14.25 12.19
N GLU A 112 -1.59 13.14 12.86
CA GLU A 112 -0.55 12.15 13.18
C GLU A 112 0.07 11.56 11.90
N VAL A 113 -0.73 11.41 10.83
CA VAL A 113 -0.24 10.96 9.52
C VAL A 113 0.78 11.97 8.94
N ASP A 114 0.53 13.28 9.09
CA ASP A 114 1.45 14.33 8.64
C ASP A 114 2.73 14.36 9.47
N ASP A 115 2.59 14.25 10.80
CA ASP A 115 3.70 14.26 11.75
C ASP A 115 4.64 13.07 11.50
N LEU A 116 4.09 11.87 11.30
CA LEU A 116 4.86 10.69 10.93
C LEU A 116 5.55 10.86 9.56
N ARG A 117 4.87 11.45 8.57
CA ARG A 117 5.50 11.74 7.27
C ARG A 117 6.73 12.62 7.48
N VAL A 118 6.60 13.73 8.21
CA VAL A 118 7.70 14.66 8.50
C VAL A 118 8.83 13.95 9.24
N GLU A 119 8.51 13.20 10.30
CA GLU A 119 9.48 12.50 11.12
C GLU A 119 10.33 11.53 10.30
N TYR A 120 9.68 10.64 9.54
CA TYR A 120 10.37 9.57 8.82
C TYR A 120 11.06 10.05 7.55
N HIS A 121 10.57 11.11 6.90
CA HIS A 121 11.32 11.75 5.83
C HIS A 121 12.60 12.41 6.34
N ARG A 122 12.54 13.05 7.51
CA ARG A 122 13.72 13.58 8.20
C ARG A 122 14.69 12.47 8.59
N LYS A 123 14.22 11.40 9.25
CA LYS A 123 15.06 10.26 9.67
C LYS A 123 15.75 9.58 8.50
N ARG A 124 15.05 9.39 7.37
CA ARG A 124 15.60 8.72 6.18
C ARG A 124 16.72 9.52 5.52
N ASN A 125 16.63 10.86 5.53
CA ASN A 125 17.65 11.73 4.95
C ASN A 125 17.77 13.10 5.65
N PRO A 126 18.46 13.17 6.80
CA PRO A 126 18.50 14.39 7.62
C PRO A 126 19.14 15.59 6.94
N SER A 127 20.19 15.37 6.13
CA SER A 127 20.94 16.43 5.46
C SER A 127 20.15 17.10 4.33
N ILE A 128 19.33 16.34 3.61
CA ILE A 128 18.39 16.89 2.62
C ILE A 128 17.24 17.59 3.33
N TRP A 129 16.69 16.99 4.39
CA TRP A 129 15.56 17.57 5.13
C TRP A 129 15.88 18.95 5.71
N SER A 130 17.04 19.12 6.33
CA SER A 130 17.50 20.40 6.87
C SER A 130 17.71 21.48 5.82
N LYS A 131 17.96 21.13 4.55
CA LYS A 131 18.15 22.13 3.48
C LYS A 131 16.83 22.67 2.93
N ILE A 132 15.76 21.89 3.03
CA ILE A 132 14.45 22.22 2.48
C ILE A 132 13.56 22.86 3.57
N PHE A 133 13.70 22.43 4.82
CA PHE A 133 12.82 22.79 5.93
C PHE A 133 13.53 23.37 7.17
N GLY A 134 14.85 23.59 7.11
CA GLY A 134 15.66 24.15 8.20
C GLY A 134 15.99 25.63 8.03
#